data_AF-X1SQL5-F1
#
_entry.id   AF-X1SQL5-F1
#
_cell.length_a   1.000
_cell.length_b   1.000
_cell.length_c   1.000
_cell.angle_alpha   90.00
_cell.angle_beta   90.00
_cell.angle_gamma   90.00
#
_symmetry.space_group_name_H-M   'P 1'
#
loop_
_entity.id
_entity.type
_entity.pdbx_description
1 polymer ?
#
loop_
_entity_poly.entity_id
_entity_poly.type
_entity_poly.pdbx_seq_one_letter_code
_entity_poly.pdbx_strand_id
1 'polypeptide(L)'
;MEELEKFIQDVHNEPFNLATNNCVHKHVRIINKARELGHDASLMGCIAVIPVTPAGGIPLIGPHFYAKIDGKTVDVSMEPELEKTIWPNKDILRLTPINVSKLRPMNPEEGPPLPSFLPKWPWKK
;
A
#
# COMPACT_ATOMS: atom_id res chain seq x y z
N MET A 1 15.75 -13.02 0.19
CA MET A 1 14.47 -13.46 0.80
C MET A 1 14.48 -13.29 2.30
N GLU A 2 15.39 -13.93 3.06
CA GLU A 2 15.38 -13.83 4.54
C GLU A 2 15.41 -12.38 5.09
N GLU A 3 16.27 -11.51 4.55
CA GLU A 3 16.33 -10.11 4.97
C GLU A 3 15.02 -9.36 4.67
N LEU A 4 14.46 -9.57 3.48
CA LEU A 4 13.21 -8.94 3.06
C LEU A 4 12.02 -9.44 3.89
N GLU A 5 11.94 -10.74 4.16
CA GLU A 5 10.90 -11.36 4.97
C GLU A 5 10.95 -10.83 6.41
N LYS A 6 12.15 -10.74 6.99
CA LYS A 6 12.33 -10.12 8.31
C LYS A 6 11.86 -8.66 8.32
N PHE A 7 12.24 -7.87 7.33
CA PHE A 7 11.81 -6.47 7.22
C PHE A 7 10.28 -6.34 7.07
N ILE A 8 9.66 -7.20 6.25
CA ILE A 8 8.20 -7.25 6.11
C ILE A 8 7.55 -7.59 7.45
N GLN A 9 8.08 -8.56 8.19
CA GLN A 9 7.57 -8.94 9.50
C GLN A 9 7.70 -7.80 10.52
N ASP A 10 8.82 -7.09 10.53
CA ASP A 10 9.04 -5.93 11.40
C ASP A 10 7.99 -4.84 11.11
N VAL A 11 7.79 -4.49 9.82
CA VAL A 11 6.77 -3.50 9.39
C VAL A 11 5.35 -3.98 9.70
N HIS A 12 5.08 -5.28 9.58
CA HIS A 12 3.78 -5.87 9.90
C HIS A 12 3.43 -5.69 11.37
N ASN A 13 4.40 -5.88 12.25
CA ASN A 13 4.23 -5.76 13.70
C ASN A 13 4.08 -4.32 14.20
N GLU A 14 4.36 -3.31 13.37
CA GLU A 14 4.19 -1.92 13.76
C GLU A 14 2.70 -1.55 13.89
N PRO A 15 2.30 -0.76 14.89
CA PRO A 15 0.90 -0.41 15.11
C PRO A 15 0.34 0.41 13.95
N PHE A 16 -0.90 0.12 13.54
CA PHE A 16 -1.58 0.88 12.51
C PHE A 16 -1.94 2.28 13.00
N ASN A 17 -1.69 3.27 12.15
CA ASN A 17 -2.15 4.63 12.34
C ASN A 17 -2.63 5.22 11.02
N LEU A 18 -3.87 5.72 11.01
CA LEU A 18 -4.49 6.24 9.79
C LEU A 18 -3.69 7.37 9.12
N ALA A 19 -3.04 8.23 9.91
CA ALA A 19 -2.29 9.38 9.40
C ALA A 19 -0.83 9.06 9.09
N THR A 20 -0.16 8.27 9.95
CA THR A 20 1.31 8.15 9.92
C THR A 20 1.84 6.75 9.64
N ASN A 21 1.06 5.69 9.85
CA ASN A 21 1.48 4.31 9.64
C ASN A 21 0.34 3.44 9.11
N ASN A 22 -0.13 3.80 7.92
CA ASN A 22 -1.24 3.14 7.25
C ASN A 22 -0.76 2.23 6.10
N CYS A 23 -1.71 1.67 5.35
CA CYS A 23 -1.45 0.78 4.22
C CYS A 23 -0.50 1.40 3.16
N VAL A 24 -0.57 2.71 2.91
CA VAL A 24 0.34 3.37 1.96
C VAL A 24 1.77 3.40 2.50
N HIS A 25 1.94 3.90 3.73
CA HIS A 25 3.26 4.09 4.33
C HIS A 25 4.02 2.77 4.48
N LYS A 26 3.35 1.75 5.03
CA LYS A 26 3.93 0.42 5.23
C LYS A 26 4.38 -0.20 3.91
N HIS A 27 3.53 -0.19 2.89
CA HIS A 27 3.85 -0.84 1.62
C HIS A 27 4.87 -0.05 0.79
N VAL A 28 4.91 1.28 0.87
CA VAL A 28 5.97 2.07 0.23
C VAL A 28 7.35 1.70 0.81
N ARG A 29 7.47 1.55 2.14
CA ARG A 29 8.72 1.12 2.79
C ARG A 29 9.15 -0.28 2.33
N ILE A 30 8.22 -1.22 2.32
CA ILE A 30 8.47 -2.60 1.88
C ILE A 30 8.90 -2.64 0.41
N ILE A 31 8.24 -1.89 -0.46
CA ILE A 31 8.57 -1.83 -1.89
C ILE A 31 9.96 -1.25 -2.11
N ASN A 32 10.31 -0.18 -1.41
CA ASN A 32 11.63 0.43 -1.51
C ASN A 32 12.71 -0.58 -1.07
N LYS A 33 12.51 -1.27 0.06
CA LYS A 33 13.45 -2.28 0.53
C LYS A 33 13.54 -3.49 -0.40
N ALA A 34 12.42 -3.95 -0.95
CA ALA A 34 12.41 -5.04 -1.93
C ALA A 34 13.21 -4.68 -3.19
N ARG A 35 13.02 -3.46 -3.72
CA ARG A 35 13.76 -2.96 -4.89
C ARG A 35 15.26 -2.78 -4.61
N GLU A 36 15.60 -2.27 -3.42
CA GLU A 36 17.00 -2.17 -2.96
C GLU A 36 17.69 -3.53 -2.97
N LEU A 37 16.96 -4.58 -2.57
CA LEU A 37 17.42 -5.97 -2.57
C LEU A 37 17.31 -6.67 -3.93
N GLY A 38 16.95 -5.95 -5.00
CA GLY A 38 16.92 -6.48 -6.37
C GLY A 38 15.66 -7.26 -6.75
N HIS A 39 14.58 -7.18 -5.96
CA HIS A 39 13.31 -7.85 -6.24
C HIS A 39 12.39 -7.00 -7.14
N ASP A 40 11.57 -7.67 -7.97
CA ASP A 40 10.50 -6.98 -8.69
C ASP A 40 9.39 -6.64 -7.70
N ALA A 41 9.17 -5.35 -7.45
CA ALA A 41 8.17 -4.89 -6.50
C ALA A 41 7.29 -3.76 -7.07
N SER A 42 5.98 -3.93 -6.92
CA SER A 42 4.96 -3.00 -7.38
C SER A 42 4.01 -2.62 -6.25
N LEU A 43 3.67 -1.33 -6.17
CA LEU A 43 2.56 -0.84 -5.35
C LEU A 43 1.26 -1.08 -6.09
N MET A 44 0.34 -1.76 -5.43
CA MET A 44 -1.00 -2.03 -5.92
C MET A 44 -1.99 -1.17 -5.15
N GLY A 45 -2.98 -0.62 -5.86
CA GLY A 45 -4.11 0.11 -5.28
C GLY A 45 -5.41 -0.60 -5.63
N CYS A 46 -6.39 -0.60 -4.72
CA CYS A 46 -7.70 -1.20 -4.93
C CYS A 46 -8.76 -0.55 -4.04
N ILE A 47 -10.02 -0.95 -4.22
CA ILE A 47 -11.07 -0.76 -3.22
C ILE A 47 -11.16 -2.04 -2.40
N ALA A 48 -10.84 -1.97 -1.11
CA ALA A 48 -11.00 -3.07 -0.18
C ALA A 48 -12.44 -3.16 0.30
N VAL A 49 -12.93 -4.39 0.43
CA VAL A 49 -14.19 -4.73 1.10
C VAL A 49 -13.86 -5.69 2.23
N ILE A 50 -14.09 -5.25 3.44
CA ILE A 50 -13.90 -6.02 4.67
C ILE A 50 -15.30 -6.32 5.22
N PRO A 51 -15.72 -7.59 5.31
CA PRO A 51 -17.06 -7.98 5.73
C PRO A 51 -17.28 -7.87 7.25
N VAL A 52 -16.67 -6.86 7.87
CA VAL A 52 -16.98 -6.44 9.23
C VAL A 52 -18.13 -5.48 9.14
N THR A 53 -19.20 -5.76 9.86
CA THR A 53 -20.37 -4.90 9.99
C THR A 53 -20.23 -3.99 11.23
N PRO A 54 -19.68 -2.78 11.12
CA PRO A 54 -19.95 -1.76 12.13
C PRO A 54 -21.46 -1.47 12.15
N ALA A 55 -21.96 -0.98 13.30
CA ALA A 55 -23.38 -0.74 13.57
C ALA A 55 -24.10 -0.09 12.37
N GLY A 56 -24.89 -0.87 11.63
CA GLY A 56 -25.51 -0.44 10.37
C GLY A 56 -25.58 -1.51 9.26
N GLY A 57 -24.88 -2.64 9.41
CA GLY A 57 -25.04 -3.80 8.50
C GLY A 57 -24.35 -3.66 7.14
N ILE A 58 -23.52 -2.63 6.95
CA ILE A 58 -22.75 -2.41 5.72
C ILE A 58 -21.29 -2.83 5.97
N PRO A 59 -20.65 -3.60 5.08
CA PRO A 59 -19.23 -3.93 5.20
C PRO A 59 -18.36 -2.67 5.17
N LEU A 60 -17.20 -2.72 5.81
CA LEU A 60 -16.21 -1.65 5.71
C LEU A 60 -15.63 -1.63 4.28
N ILE A 61 -15.87 -0.54 3.54
CA ILE A 61 -15.40 -0.35 2.16
C ILE A 61 -14.53 0.89 2.10
N GLY A 62 -13.35 0.79 1.49
CA GLY A 62 -12.45 1.94 1.38
C GLY A 62 -11.24 1.71 0.46
N PRO A 63 -10.50 2.78 0.14
CA PRO A 63 -9.26 2.67 -0.63
C PRO A 63 -8.21 1.87 0.15
N HIS A 64 -7.45 1.05 -0.55
CA HIS A 64 -6.46 0.16 0.05
C HIS A 64 -5.24 0.00 -0.84
N PHE A 65 -4.07 -0.14 -0.21
CA PHE A 65 -2.80 -0.31 -0.88
C PHE A 65 -2.05 -1.51 -0.32
N TYR A 66 -1.44 -2.28 -1.21
CA TYR A 66 -0.66 -3.46 -0.86
C TYR A 66 0.51 -3.62 -1.85
N ALA A 67 1.43 -4.55 -1.58
CA ALA A 67 2.56 -4.81 -2.45
C ALA A 67 2.37 -6.10 -3.26
N LYS A 68 2.90 -6.10 -4.49
CA LYS A 68 3.26 -7.33 -5.21
C LYS A 68 4.76 -7.42 -5.31
N ILE A 69 5.35 -8.50 -4.79
CA ILE A 69 6.79 -8.77 -4.81
C ILE A 69 7.01 -10.12 -5.49
N ASP A 70 7.79 -10.16 -6.56
CA ASP A 70 8.04 -11.35 -7.38
C ASP A 70 6.74 -12.10 -7.73
N GLY A 71 5.70 -11.33 -8.08
CA GLY A 71 4.36 -11.83 -8.40
C GLY A 71 3.49 -12.23 -7.20
N LYS A 72 4.04 -12.30 -5.98
CA LYS A 72 3.31 -12.64 -4.75
C LYS A 72 2.69 -11.42 -4.09
N THR A 73 1.47 -11.56 -3.60
CA THR A 73 0.80 -10.52 -2.80
C THR A 73 1.40 -10.47 -1.40
N VAL A 74 1.80 -9.27 -0.97
CA VAL A 74 2.21 -8.96 0.40
C VAL A 74 1.29 -7.85 0.90
N ASP A 75 0.53 -8.14 1.93
CA ASP A 75 -0.40 -7.19 2.56
C ASP A 75 -0.24 -7.21 4.07
N VAL A 76 0.32 -6.13 4.60
CA VAL A 76 0.61 -5.94 6.04
C VAL A 76 -0.07 -4.68 6.59
N SER A 77 -1.21 -4.32 6.00
CA SER A 77 -1.91 -3.08 6.30
C SER A 77 -2.34 -3.00 7.76
N MET A 78 -2.93 -4.07 8.27
CA MET A 78 -3.23 -4.24 9.69
C MET A 78 -2.13 -5.05 10.38
N GLU A 79 -1.75 -4.67 11.58
CA GLU A 79 -0.89 -5.46 12.46
C GLU A 79 -1.62 -6.69 13.02
N PRO A 80 -0.90 -7.71 13.53
CA PRO A 80 -1.50 -8.98 13.94
C PRO A 80 -2.65 -8.87 14.95
N GLU A 81 -2.61 -7.90 15.87
CA GLU A 81 -3.69 -7.69 16.85
C GLU A 81 -4.96 -7.15 16.19
N LEU A 82 -4.79 -6.24 15.23
CA LEU A 82 -5.89 -5.64 14.49
C LEU A 82 -6.50 -6.64 13.49
N GLU A 83 -5.67 -7.49 12.87
CA GLU A 83 -6.16 -8.60 12.02
C GLU A 83 -7.04 -9.58 12.77
N LYS A 84 -6.70 -9.91 14.03
CA LYS A 84 -7.50 -10.80 14.89
C LYS A 84 -8.84 -10.17 15.28
N THR A 85 -8.86 -8.85 15.42
CA THR A 85 -10.03 -8.11 15.91
C THR A 85 -10.98 -7.71 14.78
N ILE A 86 -10.44 -7.37 13.61
CA ILE A 86 -11.19 -6.87 12.46
C ILE A 86 -11.28 -7.96 11.39
N TRP A 87 -10.19 -8.20 10.66
CA TRP A 87 -10.16 -9.15 9.54
C TRP A 87 -8.72 -9.46 9.13
N PRO A 88 -8.38 -10.71 8.77
CA PRO A 88 -7.04 -11.02 8.27
C PRO A 88 -6.73 -10.29 6.94
N ASN A 89 -5.52 -9.74 6.80
CA ASN A 89 -5.09 -9.03 5.58
C ASN A 89 -5.16 -9.92 4.34
N LYS A 90 -4.83 -11.20 4.49
CA LYS A 90 -4.88 -12.20 3.40
C LYS A 90 -6.29 -12.38 2.83
N ASP A 91 -7.32 -12.17 3.65
CA ASP A 91 -8.71 -12.45 3.34
C ASP A 91 -9.49 -11.19 2.89
N ILE A 92 -8.81 -10.04 2.75
CA ILE A 92 -9.42 -8.81 2.23
C ILE A 92 -9.83 -9.00 0.76
N LEU A 93 -11.11 -8.73 0.45
CA LEU A 93 -11.59 -8.68 -0.92
C LEU A 93 -11.10 -7.39 -1.59
N ARG A 94 -10.37 -7.52 -2.70
CA ARG A 94 -9.74 -6.41 -3.43
C ARG A 94 -10.44 -6.20 -4.77
N LEU A 95 -11.27 -5.17 -4.86
CA LEU A 95 -11.95 -4.78 -6.09
C LEU A 95 -11.06 -3.87 -6.94
N THR A 96 -11.12 -4.05 -8.26
CA THR A 96 -10.39 -3.23 -9.26
C THR A 96 -8.91 -2.99 -8.93
N PRO A 97 -8.11 -4.05 -8.70
CA PRO A 97 -6.69 -3.88 -8.39
C PRO A 97 -5.94 -3.29 -9.58
N ILE A 98 -5.26 -2.16 -9.37
CA ILE A 98 -4.43 -1.48 -10.36
C ILE A 98 -2.98 -1.42 -9.90
N ASN A 99 -2.04 -1.53 -10.83
CA ASN A 99 -0.62 -1.31 -10.53
C ASN A 99 -0.34 0.19 -10.52
N VAL A 100 -0.33 0.77 -9.33
CA VAL A 100 -0.10 2.20 -9.10
C VAL A 100 1.32 2.59 -9.48
N SER A 101 2.30 1.69 -9.31
CA SER A 101 3.69 1.94 -9.73
C SER A 101 3.87 2.09 -11.24
N LYS A 102 2.91 1.63 -12.05
CA LYS A 102 2.93 1.77 -13.52
C LYS A 102 2.08 2.92 -14.04
N LEU A 103 1.33 3.60 -13.16
CA LEU A 103 0.56 4.77 -13.56
C LEU A 103 1.52 5.88 -14.00
N ARG A 104 1.17 6.51 -15.10
CA ARG A 104 1.84 7.71 -15.59
C ARG A 104 0.91 8.90 -15.40
N PRO A 105 1.43 10.08 -15.04
CA PRO A 105 0.63 11.29 -15.07
C PRO A 105 0.02 11.47 -16.47
N MET A 106 -1.24 11.88 -16.55
CA MET A 106 -1.90 12.17 -17.83
C MET A 106 -1.14 13.27 -18.59
N ASN A 107 -0.73 14.32 -17.86
CA ASN A 107 0.10 15.40 -18.36
C ASN A 107 1.40 15.42 -17.53
N PRO A 108 2.46 14.68 -17.92
CA PRO A 108 3.70 14.61 -17.15
C PRO A 108 4.44 15.96 -17.06
N GLU A 109 4.12 16.89 -17.96
CA GLU A 109 4.63 18.27 -17.96
C GLU A 109 3.79 19.23 -17.10
N GLU A 110 2.55 18.83 -16.77
CA GLU A 110 1.57 19.58 -16.00
C GLU A 110 1.19 18.74 -14.77
N GLY A 111 2.16 18.51 -13.88
CA GLY A 111 1.80 18.05 -12.55
C GLY A 111 0.88 19.08 -11.85
N PRO A 112 0.28 18.76 -10.69
CA PRO A 112 -0.58 19.70 -9.99
C PRO A 112 0.17 21.03 -9.77
N PRO A 113 -0.53 22.19 -9.82
CA PRO A 113 0.11 23.49 -9.75
C PRO A 113 0.98 23.57 -8.49
N LEU A 114 2.28 23.74 -8.71
CA LEU A 114 3.23 23.97 -7.64
C LEU A 114 3.27 25.47 -7.31
N PRO A 115 3.45 25.84 -6.03
CA PRO A 115 3.93 27.18 -5.70
C PRO A 115 5.17 27.53 -6.54
N SER A 116 5.21 28.75 -7.06
CA SER A 116 6.22 29.20 -8.04
C SER A 116 7.68 29.10 -7.59
N PHE A 117 7.92 28.96 -6.29
CA PHE A 117 9.25 28.83 -5.71
C PHE A 117 9.78 27.37 -5.69
N LEU A 118 8.94 26.38 -6.00
CA LEU A 118 9.38 24.98 -6.06
C LEU A 118 9.87 24.61 -7.47
N PRO A 119 10.88 23.73 -7.56
CA PRO A 119 11.31 23.19 -8.85
C PRO A 119 10.15 22.45 -9.54
N LYS A 120 10.13 22.50 -10.87
CA LYS A 120 9.16 21.74 -11.69
C LYS A 120 9.23 20.25 -11.34
N TRP A 121 8.10 19.56 -11.46
CA TRP A 121 8.00 18.15 -11.10
C TRP A 121 9.05 17.27 -11.80
N PRO A 122 9.67 16.32 -11.09
CA PRO A 122 10.79 15.52 -11.61
C PRO A 122 10.35 14.33 -12.47
N TRP A 123 9.13 14.32 -13.03
CA TRP A 123 8.63 13.19 -13.81
C TRP A 123 9.43 12.92 -15.10
N LYS A 124 10.37 13.81 -15.49
CA LYS A 124 11.38 13.55 -16.53
C LYS A 124 12.55 12.74 -15.96
N LYS A 125 12.41 11.42 -16.02
CA LYS A 125 13.46 10.46 -16.39
C LYS A 125 12.85 9.33 -17.20
#